data_AF-A0A497AF51-F1
#
_entry.id   AF-A0A497AF51-F1
#
_cell.length_a   1.000
_cell.length_b   1.000
_cell.length_c   1.000
_cell.angle_alpha   90.00
_cell.angle_beta   90.00
_cell.angle_gamma   90.00
#
_symmetry.space_group_name_H-M   'P 1'
#
loop_
_entity.id
_entity.type
_entity.pdbx_description
1 polymer ?
#
loop_
_entity_poly.entity_id
_entity_poly.type
_entity_poly.pdbx_seq_one_letter_code
_entity_poly.pdbx_strand_id
1 'polypeptide(L)' 'MKLLFRALIVIVSGLVCGIVGWIVGAYIGGNYAVDFAFNGVRGYEAVGQLGFIFGSIGSGVLCWLIIFKPFRK' A
#
# COMPACT_ATOMS: atom_id res chain seq x y z
N MET A 1 20.29 11.57 -11.48
CA MET A 1 18.97 12.25 -11.52
C MET A 1 17.81 11.35 -11.94
N LYS A 2 17.83 10.68 -13.11
CA LYS A 2 16.67 9.89 -13.61
C LYS A 2 16.22 8.75 -12.67
N LEU A 3 17.15 8.04 -12.03
CA LEU A 3 16.81 6.96 -11.11
C LEU A 3 16.16 7.48 -9.82
N LEU A 4 16.69 8.59 -9.29
CA LEU A 4 16.22 9.21 -8.05
C LEU A 4 14.79 9.74 -8.21
N PHE A 5 14.49 10.34 -9.36
CA PHE A 5 13.14 10.77 -9.72
C PHE A 5 12.15 9.60 -9.85
N ARG A 6 12.58 8.49 -10.47
CA ARG A 6 11.77 7.26 -10.57
C ARG A 6 11.49 6.66 -9.19
N ALA A 7 12.50 6.59 -8.32
CA ALA A 7 12.34 6.12 -6.95
C ALA A 7 11.35 7.00 -6.17
N LEU A 8 11.43 8.33 -6.33
CA LEU A 8 10.49 9.25 -5.71
C LEU A 8 9.04 8.99 -6.15
N ILE A 9 8.79 8.77 -7.45
CA ILE A 9 7.45 8.44 -7.95
C ILE A 9 6.92 7.14 -7.33
N VAL A 10 7.77 6.11 -7.23
CA VAL A 10 7.39 4.83 -6.62
C VAL A 10 7.04 5.00 -5.14
N ILE A 11 7.83 5.79 -4.39
CA ILE A 11 7.57 6.07 -2.97
C ILE A 11 6.26 6.85 -2.80
N VAL A 12 6.06 7.92 -3.57
CA VAL A 12 4.86 8.76 -3.48
C VAL A 12 3.60 7.98 -3.86
N SER A 13 3.64 7.19 -4.94
CA SER A 13 2.52 6.32 -5.31
C SER A 13 2.26 5.22 -4.29
N GLY A 14 3.32 4.68 -3.68
CA GLY A 14 3.27 3.80 -2.50
C GLY A 14 2.46 4.42 -1.38
N LEU A 15 2.86 5.61 -0.91
CA LEU A 15 2.20 6.30 0.19
C LEU A 15 0.73 6.62 -0.10
N VAL A 16 0.41 7.14 -1.29
CA VAL A 16 -0.98 7.48 -1.64
C VAL A 16 -1.86 6.24 -1.66
N CYS A 17 -1.42 5.17 -2.31
CA CYS A 17 -2.18 3.91 -2.32
C CYS A 17 -2.22 3.24 -0.94
N GLY A 18 -1.17 3.41 -0.13
CA GLY A 18 -1.15 3.01 1.27
C GLY A 18 -2.24 3.67 2.07
N ILE A 19 -2.40 4.99 1.97
CA ILE A 19 -3.46 5.74 2.67
C ILE A 19 -4.85 5.25 2.22
N VAL A 20 -5.06 5.06 0.92
CA VAL A 20 -6.32 4.52 0.39
C VAL A 20 -6.57 3.11 0.93
N GLY A 21 -5.55 2.26 0.92
CA GLY A 21 -5.59 0.91 1.46
C GLY A 21 -5.89 0.89 2.96
N TRP A 22 -5.35 1.85 3.73
CA TRP A 22 -5.64 2.01 5.15
C TRP A 22 -7.10 2.32 5.39
N ILE A 23 -7.66 3.30 4.67
CA ILE A 23 -9.08 3.67 4.77
C ILE A 23 -9.96 2.46 4.43
N VAL A 24 -9.68 1.80 3.30
CA VAL A 24 -10.42 0.60 2.87
C VAL A 24 -10.31 -0.53 3.89
N GLY A 25 -9.10 -0.81 4.38
CA GLY A 25 -8.84 -1.85 5.37
C GLY A 25 -9.57 -1.57 6.68
N ALA A 26 -9.58 -0.33 7.13
CA ALA A 26 -10.21 0.04 8.39
C ALA A 26 -11.74 0.07 8.27
N TYR A 27 -12.30 0.74 7.26
CA TYR A 27 -13.75 0.89 7.08
C TYR A 27 -14.46 -0.37 6.55
N ILE A 28 -13.80 -1.18 5.73
CA ILE A 28 -14.40 -2.41 5.21
C ILE A 28 -13.91 -3.56 6.05
N GLY A 29 -12.60 -3.84 6.04
CA GLY A 29 -12.02 -5.00 6.72
C GLY A 29 -12.22 -4.99 8.24
N GLY A 30 -12.09 -3.83 8.88
CA GLY A 30 -12.29 -3.67 10.32
C GLY A 30 -13.70 -3.99 10.81
N ASN A 31 -14.71 -3.80 9.96
CA ASN A 31 -16.11 -4.13 10.28
C ASN A 31 -16.39 -5.64 10.25
N TYR A 32 -15.59 -6.42 9.50
CA TYR A 32 -15.75 -7.88 9.41
C TYR A 32 -14.79 -8.64 10.35
N ALA A 33 -13.61 -8.09 10.60
CA ALA A 33 -12.57 -8.73 11.38
C ALA A 33 -12.36 -8.01 12.72
N VAL A 34 -13.44 -7.80 13.47
CA VAL A 34 -13.44 -7.07 14.76
C VAL A 34 -12.50 -7.71 15.78
N ASP A 35 -12.43 -9.04 15.78
CA ASP A 35 -11.63 -9.79 16.74
C ASP A 35 -10.15 -9.95 16.33
N PHE A 36 -9.79 -9.56 15.10
CA PHE A 36 -8.45 -9.70 14.57
C PHE A 36 -7.49 -8.72 15.24
N ALA A 37 -6.35 -9.24 15.73
CA ALA A 37 -5.32 -8.45 16.37
C ALA A 37 -4.03 -8.46 15.53
N PHE A 38 -3.42 -7.29 15.37
CA PHE A 38 -2.16 -7.13 14.66
C PHE A 38 -1.39 -5.96 15.26
N ASN A 39 -0.08 -6.16 15.46
CA ASN A 39 0.84 -5.12 15.94
C ASN A 39 0.34 -4.37 17.21
N GLY A 40 -0.23 -5.11 18.16
CA GLY A 40 -0.71 -4.56 19.43
C GLY A 40 -2.06 -3.84 19.39
N VAL A 41 -2.70 -3.75 18.22
CA VAL A 41 -4.05 -3.17 18.06
C VAL A 41 -5.03 -4.23 17.55
N ARG A 42 -6.33 -3.93 17.56
CA ARG A 42 -7.39 -4.89 17.20
C ARG A 42 -8.45 -4.26 16.29
N GLY A 43 -9.14 -5.09 15.51
CA GLY A 43 -10.28 -4.71 14.70
C GLY A 43 -9.93 -3.67 13.66
N TYR A 44 -10.64 -2.53 13.70
CA TYR A 44 -10.49 -1.39 12.79
C TYR A 44 -9.03 -0.99 12.54
N GLU A 45 -8.26 -0.81 13.60
CA GLU A 45 -6.87 -0.32 13.49
C GLU A 45 -5.94 -1.40 12.92
N ALA A 46 -6.12 -2.65 13.36
CA ALA A 46 -5.32 -3.79 12.91
C ALA A 46 -5.47 -4.03 11.41
N VAL A 47 -6.72 -4.03 10.91
CA VAL A 47 -6.99 -4.26 9.49
C VAL A 47 -6.67 -3.03 8.65
N GLY A 48 -6.80 -1.83 9.20
CA GLY A 48 -6.27 -0.60 8.59
C GLY A 48 -4.78 -0.70 8.33
N GLN A 49 -3.98 -1.11 9.33
CA GLN A 49 -2.53 -1.27 9.17
C GLN A 49 -2.18 -2.27 8.06
N LEU A 50 -2.87 -3.40 7.98
CA LEU A 50 -2.70 -4.35 6.87
C LEU A 50 -3.08 -3.74 5.52
N GLY A 51 -4.19 -3.00 5.46
CA GLY A 51 -4.60 -2.28 4.27
C GLY A 51 -3.54 -1.28 3.79
N PHE A 52 -2.90 -0.56 4.71
CA PHE A 52 -1.79 0.33 4.40
C PHE A 52 -0.60 -0.42 3.81
N ILE A 53 -0.20 -1.53 4.43
CA ILE A 53 0.93 -2.36 3.99
C ILE A 53 0.67 -2.90 2.58
N PHE A 54 -0.50 -3.50 2.35
CA PHE A 54 -0.86 -4.06 1.04
C PHE A 54 -1.00 -2.97 -0.02
N GLY A 55 -1.63 -1.84 0.29
CA GLY A 55 -1.77 -0.71 -0.61
C GLY A 55 -0.41 -0.14 -1.03
N SER A 56 0.49 0.05 -0.07
CA SER A 56 1.82 0.63 -0.31
C SER A 56 2.73 -0.30 -1.10
N ILE A 57 2.80 -1.57 -0.70
CA ILE A 57 3.67 -2.56 -1.36
C ILE A 57 3.12 -2.89 -2.75
N GLY A 58 1.81 -3.13 -2.86
CA GLY A 58 1.17 -3.48 -4.11
C GLY A 58 1.36 -2.41 -5.18
N SER A 59 1.10 -1.15 -4.85
CA SER A 59 1.32 -0.05 -5.80
C SER A 59 2.79 0.20 -6.07
N GLY A 60 3.67 0.09 -5.07
CA GLY A 60 5.11 0.25 -5.23
C GLY A 60 5.69 -0.76 -6.21
N VAL A 61 5.32 -2.03 -6.08
CA VAL A 61 5.73 -3.10 -7.01
C VAL A 61 5.15 -2.86 -8.40
N LEU A 62 3.86 -2.53 -8.52
CA LEU A 62 3.24 -2.28 -9.82
C LEU A 62 3.88 -1.08 -10.54
N CYS A 63 4.09 0.03 -9.82
CA CYS A 63 4.71 1.23 -10.33
C CYS A 63 6.16 0.97 -10.77
N TRP A 64 6.92 0.21 -9.98
CA TRP A 64 8.25 -0.24 -10.34
C TRP A 64 8.25 -1.08 -11.63
N LEU A 65 7.37 -2.07 -11.74
CA LEU A 65 7.27 -2.91 -12.93
C LEU A 65 6.91 -2.12 -14.19
N ILE A 66 6.05 -1.09 -14.09
CA ILE A 66 5.67 -0.22 -15.21
C ILE A 66 6.85 0.67 -15.63
N ILE A 67 7.53 1.30 -14.67
CA ILE A 67 8.64 2.23 -14.95
C ILE A 67 9.87 1.51 -15.49
N PHE A 68 10.13 0.29 -15.04
CA PHE A 68 11.32 -0.49 -15.40
C PHE A 68 11.04 -1.56 -16.46
N LYS A 69 9.82 -1.67 -16.98
CA LYS A 69 9.53 -2.58 -18.08
C LYS A 69 10.42 -2.21 -19.26
N PRO A 70 11.28 -3.12 -19.77
CA PRO A 70 11.98 -2.86 -21.01
C PRO A 70 10.92 -2.75 -22.10
N PHE A 71 10.83 -1.60 -22.77
CA PHE A 71 10.12 -1.50 -24.04
C PHE A 71 10.82 -2.46 -25.01
N ARG A 72 10.34 -3.70 -25.08
CA ARG A 72 10.71 -4.63 -26.14
C ARG A 72 10.12 -4.03 -27.42
N LYS A 73 10.99 -3.47 -28.26
CA LYS A 73 10.64 -3.13 -29.65
C LYS A 73 10.37 -4.41 -30.42
#